data_AF-A0A2N8KNK3-F1
#
_entry.id   AF-A0A2N8KNK3-F1
#
_cell.length_a   1.000
_cell.length_b   1.000
_cell.length_c   1.000
_cell.angle_alpha   90.00
_cell.angle_beta   90.00
_cell.angle_gamma   90.00
#
_symmetry.space_group_name_H-M   'P 1'
#
loop_
_entity.id
_entity.type
_entity.pdbx_description
1 polymer ?
#
loop_
_entity_poly.entity_id
_entity_poly.type
_entity_poly.pdbx_seq_one_letter_code
_entity_poly.pdbx_strand_id
1 'polypeptide(L)'
;MAISVASAHRTVLTCSRAALLALALGLAAPGAQAANPGDWWVYVANDYPDDIRDLLKQGADPNVRYKNGQPALMRAVVDGAWKVFDVLAADKRTDVNAENPAGETPLMYLAIVGQTDRAKKLIARGAKVNRLGWTPLHYAASKGQMEMARLLLAQHAMPNAPAPNGETPLMMAALSGRRPMVELLLKSGADVGTRDTKGQTAADWARTGKSTALAAQLDKLIAQQDEARSRRRGGVGAAPAAEAPAAPAPAPAAEAQAPAASPGAVQGVSGLKLNNYDEPAAP
;
A
#
# COMPACT_ATOMS: atom_id res chain seq x y z
N MET A 1 28.57 -78.34 15.65
CA MET A 1 29.90 -78.14 15.05
C MET A 1 29.86 -76.95 14.12
N ALA A 2 30.92 -76.13 14.19
CA ALA A 2 31.40 -75.17 13.19
C ALA A 2 30.58 -73.89 12.90
N ILE A 3 31.01 -72.86 13.62
CA ILE A 3 31.15 -71.43 13.29
C ILE A 3 31.38 -71.14 11.80
N SER A 4 30.81 -70.04 11.28
CA SER A 4 31.45 -69.23 10.23
C SER A 4 31.16 -67.74 10.43
N VAL A 5 32.23 -66.96 10.30
CA VAL A 5 32.38 -65.52 10.58
C VAL A 5 32.63 -64.80 9.25
N ALA A 6 32.44 -63.47 9.27
CA ALA A 6 32.97 -62.46 8.33
C ALA A 6 32.11 -62.18 7.09
N SER A 7 32.09 -61.00 6.49
CA SER A 7 32.46 -59.61 6.82
C SER A 7 32.06 -58.79 5.57
N ALA A 8 32.03 -57.46 5.72
CA ALA A 8 32.27 -56.47 4.67
C ALA A 8 31.10 -55.93 3.79
N HIS A 9 30.74 -54.68 4.11
CA HIS A 9 30.81 -53.45 3.29
C HIS A 9 29.81 -53.11 2.17
N ARG A 10 29.35 -51.84 2.31
CA ARG A 10 28.88 -50.85 1.29
C ARG A 10 27.50 -51.16 0.68
N THR A 11 26.58 -50.22 0.47
CA THR A 11 26.75 -48.93 -0.23
C THR A 11 25.51 -48.05 0.00
N VAL A 12 25.67 -46.73 0.04
CA VAL A 12 24.61 -45.71 -0.07
C VAL A 12 24.12 -45.65 -1.52
N LEU A 13 22.81 -45.53 -1.77
CA LEU A 13 22.25 -44.67 -2.82
C LEU A 13 20.73 -44.47 -2.65
N THR A 14 20.30 -43.29 -3.06
CA THR A 14 19.00 -42.61 -2.94
C THR A 14 17.93 -43.06 -3.94
N CYS A 15 16.65 -42.95 -3.55
CA CYS A 15 15.52 -42.27 -4.24
C CYS A 15 14.17 -43.03 -4.25
N SER A 16 13.12 -42.22 -3.99
CA SER A 16 11.75 -42.28 -4.55
C SER A 16 10.62 -43.00 -3.80
N ARG A 17 9.72 -42.15 -3.28
CA ARG A 17 8.24 -42.15 -3.41
C ARG A 17 7.45 -43.46 -3.29
N ALA A 18 6.43 -43.36 -2.42
CA ALA A 18 5.11 -44.01 -2.51
C ALA A 18 5.00 -45.50 -2.15
N ALA A 19 4.63 -45.76 -0.89
CA ALA A 19 3.69 -46.80 -0.44
C ALA A 19 3.55 -46.65 1.08
N LEU A 20 2.41 -46.23 1.62
CA LEU A 20 1.41 -47.07 2.31
C LEU A 20 0.52 -46.03 3.06
N LEU A 21 -0.81 -46.09 3.15
CA LEU A 21 -1.71 -47.22 3.24
C LEU A 21 -3.13 -46.71 2.95
N ALA A 22 -3.93 -47.52 2.25
CA ALA A 22 -5.30 -47.24 1.86
C ALA A 22 -6.33 -47.65 2.94
N LEU A 23 -7.48 -46.97 2.87
CA LEU A 23 -8.85 -47.43 3.18
C LEU A 23 -9.25 -47.73 4.64
N ALA A 24 -10.09 -46.85 5.18
CA ALA A 24 -11.26 -47.25 5.97
C ALA A 24 -12.43 -46.29 5.66
N LEU A 25 -13.48 -46.81 5.03
CA LEU A 25 -14.77 -46.16 4.86
C LEU A 25 -15.49 -46.14 6.21
N GLY A 26 -15.71 -44.94 6.74
CA GLY A 26 -16.59 -44.67 7.88
C GLY A 26 -17.35 -43.38 7.60
N LEU A 27 -18.63 -43.51 7.27
CA LEU A 27 -19.59 -42.42 7.21
C LEU A 27 -19.72 -41.78 8.59
N ALA A 28 -19.00 -40.68 8.78
CA ALA A 28 -19.44 -39.56 9.59
C ALA A 28 -19.09 -38.32 8.77
N ALA A 29 -20.10 -37.54 8.38
CA ALA A 29 -19.84 -36.16 7.99
C ALA A 29 -18.98 -35.55 9.11
N PRO A 30 -17.89 -34.83 8.81
CA PRO A 30 -17.25 -34.04 9.84
C PRO A 30 -18.29 -32.99 10.23
N GLY A 31 -19.04 -33.29 11.29
CA GLY A 31 -19.87 -32.33 11.97
C GLY A 31 -18.99 -31.13 12.21
N ALA A 32 -19.44 -29.97 11.74
CA ALA A 32 -18.78 -28.69 11.80
C ALA A 32 -17.85 -28.62 13.02
N GLN A 33 -16.59 -29.01 12.79
CA GLN A 33 -15.52 -28.81 13.74
C GLN A 33 -15.50 -27.29 13.85
N ALA A 34 -15.97 -26.75 14.98
CA ALA A 34 -16.00 -25.32 15.22
C ALA A 34 -14.66 -24.78 14.73
N ALA A 35 -14.69 -24.09 13.60
CA ALA A 35 -13.49 -23.85 12.83
C ALA A 35 -12.54 -23.10 13.73
N ASN A 36 -11.41 -23.72 14.04
CA ASN A 36 -10.34 -23.04 14.74
C ASN A 36 -10.11 -21.75 13.96
N PRO A 37 -10.33 -20.56 14.55
CA PRO A 37 -10.13 -19.30 13.84
C PRO A 37 -8.71 -19.15 13.28
N GLY A 38 -7.77 -19.97 13.76
CA GLY A 38 -6.41 -20.09 13.23
C GLY A 38 -6.25 -20.91 11.94
N ASP A 39 -7.18 -21.80 11.58
CA ASP A 39 -6.99 -22.72 10.45
C ASP A 39 -7.55 -22.20 9.12
N TRP A 40 -8.37 -21.14 9.15
CA TRP A 40 -8.97 -20.59 7.95
C TRP A 40 -7.95 -19.97 6.96
N TRP A 41 -6.71 -19.73 7.41
CA TRP A 41 -5.62 -19.23 6.57
C TRP A 41 -5.22 -20.21 5.47
N VAL A 42 -5.48 -21.53 5.64
CA VAL A 42 -5.30 -22.50 4.55
C VAL A 42 -6.26 -22.19 3.38
N TYR A 43 -7.47 -21.75 3.68
CA TYR A 43 -8.47 -21.41 2.66
C TYR A 43 -8.12 -20.08 1.98
N VAL A 44 -7.60 -19.10 2.73
CA VAL A 44 -7.10 -17.84 2.16
C VAL A 44 -5.92 -18.10 1.23
N ALA A 45 -4.90 -18.83 1.67
CA ALA A 45 -3.68 -19.07 0.90
C ALA A 45 -3.92 -19.90 -0.39
N ASN A 46 -4.98 -20.71 -0.43
CA ASN A 46 -5.34 -21.54 -1.58
C ASN A 46 -6.52 -20.98 -2.40
N ASP A 47 -7.01 -19.78 -2.08
CA ASP A 47 -8.16 -19.13 -2.75
C ASP A 47 -9.43 -20.01 -2.77
N TYR A 48 -9.81 -20.56 -1.62
CA TYR A 48 -11.02 -21.38 -1.44
C TYR A 48 -12.19 -20.55 -0.88
N PRO A 49 -13.01 -19.92 -1.75
CA PRO A 49 -14.06 -18.99 -1.34
C PRO A 49 -15.25 -19.66 -0.64
N ASP A 50 -15.52 -20.92 -0.94
CA ASP A 50 -16.70 -21.62 -0.43
C ASP A 50 -16.53 -21.96 1.05
N ASP A 51 -15.34 -22.45 1.44
CA ASP A 51 -14.98 -22.66 2.85
C ASP A 51 -15.05 -21.34 3.62
N ILE A 52 -14.47 -20.26 3.09
CA ILE A 52 -14.55 -18.93 3.71
C ILE A 52 -16.01 -18.49 3.87
N ARG A 53 -16.87 -18.73 2.87
CA ARG A 53 -18.29 -18.37 2.94
C ARG A 53 -19.00 -19.15 4.04
N ASP A 54 -18.71 -20.45 4.18
CA ASP A 54 -19.34 -21.28 5.19
C ASP A 54 -18.85 -20.94 6.61
N LEU A 55 -17.58 -20.57 6.76
CA LEU A 55 -17.05 -20.02 8.01
C LEU A 55 -17.76 -18.73 8.41
N LEU A 56 -17.93 -17.80 7.48
CA LEU A 56 -18.61 -16.53 7.75
C LEU A 56 -20.08 -16.73 8.13
N LYS A 57 -20.79 -17.69 7.50
CA LYS A 57 -22.16 -18.07 7.87
C LYS A 57 -22.24 -18.66 9.29
N GLN A 58 -21.20 -19.40 9.71
CA GLN A 58 -21.08 -19.94 11.08
C GLN A 58 -20.71 -18.87 12.11
N GLY A 59 -20.54 -17.61 11.70
CA GLY A 59 -20.26 -16.50 12.59
C GLY A 59 -18.78 -16.17 12.75
N ALA A 60 -17.88 -16.76 11.95
CA ALA A 60 -16.49 -16.34 11.93
C ALA A 60 -16.38 -14.83 11.65
N ASP A 61 -15.40 -14.18 12.29
CA ASP A 61 -15.11 -12.76 12.10
C ASP A 61 -14.33 -12.56 10.78
N PRO A 62 -14.81 -11.77 9.80
CA PRO A 62 -14.06 -11.49 8.58
C PRO A 62 -12.84 -10.58 8.81
N ASN A 63 -12.71 -9.94 9.99
CA ASN A 63 -11.66 -8.96 10.29
C ASN A 63 -10.45 -9.55 11.03
N VAL A 64 -10.32 -10.88 11.07
CA VAL A 64 -9.17 -11.50 11.71
C VAL A 64 -7.88 -11.11 11.00
N ARG A 65 -6.79 -11.19 11.76
CA ARG A 65 -5.47 -10.68 11.37
C ARG A 65 -4.48 -11.82 11.33
N TYR A 66 -3.65 -11.85 10.30
CA TYR A 66 -2.56 -12.82 10.19
C TYR A 66 -1.52 -12.57 11.29
N LYS A 67 -0.55 -13.47 11.44
CA LYS A 67 0.45 -13.42 12.53
C LYS A 67 1.22 -12.09 12.60
N ASN A 68 1.40 -11.42 11.47
CA ASN A 68 2.05 -10.11 11.35
C ASN A 68 1.09 -8.91 11.50
N GLY A 69 -0.15 -9.14 11.92
CA GLY A 69 -1.17 -8.10 12.08
C GLY A 69 -1.84 -7.65 10.79
N GLN A 70 -1.53 -8.24 9.64
CA GLN A 70 -2.19 -7.92 8.37
C GLN A 70 -3.65 -8.40 8.37
N PRO A 71 -4.64 -7.54 8.07
CA PRO A 71 -6.03 -7.96 7.92
C PRO A 71 -6.20 -9.00 6.82
N ALA A 72 -7.10 -9.95 7.02
CA ALA A 72 -7.35 -11.02 6.07
C ALA A 72 -7.65 -10.55 4.64
N LEU A 73 -8.42 -9.46 4.53
CA LEU A 73 -8.77 -8.85 3.25
C LEU A 73 -7.51 -8.40 2.48
N MET A 74 -6.48 -7.90 3.17
CA MET A 74 -5.18 -7.58 2.54
C MET A 74 -4.36 -8.82 2.25
N ARG A 75 -4.36 -9.82 3.16
CA ARG A 75 -3.63 -11.06 2.94
C ARG A 75 -4.08 -11.74 1.64
N ALA A 76 -5.39 -11.74 1.37
CA ALA A 76 -5.95 -12.23 0.12
C ALA A 76 -5.40 -11.49 -1.11
N VAL A 77 -5.11 -10.18 -1.02
CA VAL A 77 -4.45 -9.43 -2.10
C VAL A 77 -2.99 -9.87 -2.27
N VAL A 78 -2.26 -10.05 -1.16
CA VAL A 78 -0.85 -10.49 -1.19
C VAL A 78 -0.70 -11.88 -1.79
N ASP A 79 -1.60 -12.81 -1.46
CA ASP A 79 -1.61 -14.17 -2.00
C ASP A 79 -2.22 -14.27 -3.41
N GLY A 80 -2.84 -13.20 -3.91
CA GLY A 80 -3.61 -13.24 -5.15
C GLY A 80 -4.88 -14.10 -5.04
N ALA A 81 -5.37 -14.34 -3.83
CA ALA A 81 -6.60 -15.07 -3.52
C ALA A 81 -7.84 -14.21 -3.78
N TRP A 82 -8.08 -13.93 -5.06
CA TRP A 82 -9.08 -12.95 -5.49
C TRP A 82 -10.53 -13.39 -5.24
N LYS A 83 -10.82 -14.69 -5.25
CA LYS A 83 -12.17 -15.18 -4.95
C LYS A 83 -12.46 -15.05 -3.47
N VAL A 84 -11.49 -15.38 -2.63
CA VAL A 84 -11.56 -15.16 -1.18
C VAL A 84 -11.69 -13.67 -0.88
N PHE A 85 -10.89 -12.82 -1.54
CA PHE A 85 -11.03 -11.38 -1.43
C PHE A 85 -12.47 -10.93 -1.73
N ASP A 86 -13.07 -11.43 -2.82
CA ASP A 86 -14.43 -11.04 -3.20
C ASP A 86 -15.48 -11.50 -2.18
N VAL A 87 -15.31 -12.67 -1.56
CA VAL A 87 -16.17 -13.15 -0.46
C VAL A 87 -16.03 -12.26 0.77
N LEU A 88 -14.79 -11.99 1.21
CA LEU A 88 -14.52 -11.12 2.36
C LEU A 88 -15.05 -9.70 2.12
N ALA A 89 -14.77 -9.11 0.96
CA ALA A 89 -15.21 -7.78 0.60
C ALA A 89 -16.74 -7.66 0.48
N ALA A 90 -17.46 -8.77 0.27
CA ALA A 90 -18.91 -8.78 0.20
C ALA A 90 -19.59 -8.89 1.59
N ASP A 91 -18.92 -9.44 2.61
CA ASP A 91 -19.47 -9.52 3.96
C ASP A 91 -19.59 -8.11 4.57
N LYS A 92 -20.80 -7.75 5.01
CA LYS A 92 -21.12 -6.42 5.56
C LYS A 92 -20.33 -6.10 6.83
N ARG A 93 -19.87 -7.12 7.57
CA ARG A 93 -19.07 -6.97 8.79
C ARG A 93 -17.59 -6.69 8.51
N THR A 94 -17.14 -6.88 7.27
CA THR A 94 -15.75 -6.59 6.88
C THR A 94 -15.49 -5.10 6.90
N ASP A 95 -14.47 -4.70 7.67
CA ASP A 95 -13.91 -3.35 7.68
C ASP A 95 -13.01 -3.15 6.46
N VAL A 96 -13.55 -2.44 5.47
CA VAL A 96 -12.83 -2.10 4.23
C VAL A 96 -11.71 -1.06 4.43
N ASN A 97 -11.64 -0.46 5.62
CA ASN A 97 -10.62 0.51 6.02
C ASN A 97 -9.62 -0.04 7.05
N ALA A 98 -9.69 -1.35 7.36
CA ALA A 98 -8.80 -1.96 8.34
C ALA A 98 -7.33 -1.65 8.03
N GLU A 99 -6.56 -1.19 9.01
CA GLU A 99 -5.15 -0.84 8.82
C GLU A 99 -4.26 -1.98 9.30
N ASN A 100 -3.19 -2.29 8.56
CA ASN A 100 -2.10 -3.13 9.08
C ASN A 100 -1.21 -2.31 10.07
N PRO A 101 -0.23 -2.92 10.75
CA PRO A 101 0.65 -2.18 11.68
C PRO A 101 1.46 -1.05 11.02
N ALA A 102 1.63 -1.06 9.69
CA ALA A 102 2.27 0.02 8.93
C ALA A 102 1.30 1.14 8.53
N GLY A 103 0.02 1.08 8.94
CA GLY A 103 -1.01 2.06 8.59
C GLY A 103 -1.53 1.92 7.15
N GLU A 104 -1.24 0.83 6.47
CA GLU A 104 -1.70 0.60 5.09
C GLU A 104 -3.12 0.05 5.06
N THR A 105 -3.87 0.33 3.99
CA THR A 105 -5.29 -0.05 3.82
C THR A 105 -5.48 -1.03 2.66
N PRO A 106 -6.61 -1.78 2.60
CA PRO A 106 -6.88 -2.68 1.48
C PRO A 106 -6.89 -1.94 0.14
N LEU A 107 -7.39 -0.70 0.10
CA LEU A 107 -7.40 0.12 -1.10
C LEU A 107 -6.00 0.46 -1.62
N MET A 108 -5.01 0.63 -0.73
CA MET A 108 -3.60 0.82 -1.15
C MET A 108 -3.03 -0.43 -1.81
N TYR A 109 -3.32 -1.62 -1.26
CA TYR A 109 -2.86 -2.89 -1.84
C TYR A 109 -3.47 -3.10 -3.23
N LEU A 110 -4.77 -2.83 -3.38
CA LEU A 110 -5.41 -2.85 -4.70
C LEU A 110 -4.77 -1.82 -5.64
N ALA A 111 -4.35 -0.66 -5.13
CA ALA A 111 -3.70 0.39 -5.92
C ALA A 111 -2.28 0.03 -6.36
N ILE A 112 -1.56 -0.78 -5.59
CA ILE A 112 -0.27 -1.35 -5.99
C ILE A 112 -0.49 -2.32 -7.17
N VAL A 113 -1.45 -3.24 -7.02
CA VAL A 113 -1.68 -4.33 -7.98
C VAL A 113 -2.45 -3.85 -9.22
N GLY A 114 -3.25 -2.78 -9.12
CA GLY A 114 -4.05 -2.24 -10.23
C GLY A 114 -5.45 -2.86 -10.36
N GLN A 115 -5.98 -3.48 -9.31
CA GLN A 115 -7.30 -4.15 -9.30
C GLN A 115 -8.45 -3.14 -9.20
N THR A 116 -8.66 -2.41 -10.30
CA THR A 116 -9.53 -1.23 -10.38
C THR A 116 -10.99 -1.56 -10.07
N ASP A 117 -11.53 -2.68 -10.57
CA ASP A 117 -12.95 -3.03 -10.32
C ASP A 117 -13.21 -3.45 -8.87
N ARG A 118 -12.24 -4.08 -8.21
CA ARG A 118 -12.32 -4.38 -6.77
C ARG A 118 -12.19 -3.10 -5.94
N ALA A 119 -11.35 -2.16 -6.35
CA ALA A 119 -11.26 -0.86 -5.70
C ALA A 119 -12.57 -0.08 -5.81
N LYS A 120 -13.26 -0.09 -6.97
CA LYS A 120 -14.60 0.50 -7.12
C LYS A 120 -15.58 -0.07 -6.08
N LYS A 121 -15.58 -1.39 -5.89
CA LYS A 121 -16.45 -2.05 -4.90
C LYS A 121 -16.12 -1.63 -3.47
N LEU A 122 -14.84 -1.58 -3.10
CA LEU A 122 -14.42 -1.13 -1.77
C LEU A 122 -14.77 0.35 -1.52
N ILE A 123 -14.54 1.22 -2.51
CA ILE A 123 -14.90 2.65 -2.42
C ILE A 123 -16.41 2.82 -2.25
N ALA A 124 -17.23 2.07 -3.00
CA ALA A 124 -18.68 2.06 -2.84
C ALA A 124 -19.13 1.59 -1.44
N ARG A 125 -18.31 0.80 -0.74
CA ARG A 125 -18.50 0.38 0.65
C ARG A 125 -17.91 1.35 1.69
N GLY A 126 -17.38 2.50 1.27
CA GLY A 126 -16.83 3.51 2.16
C GLY A 126 -15.32 3.38 2.43
N ALA A 127 -14.57 2.69 1.56
CA ALA A 127 -13.10 2.73 1.64
C ALA A 127 -12.59 4.17 1.39
N LYS A 128 -11.75 4.66 2.29
CA LYS A 128 -11.23 6.03 2.28
C LYS A 128 -10.20 6.20 1.16
N VAL A 129 -10.53 7.02 0.17
CA VAL A 129 -9.63 7.39 -0.93
C VAL A 129 -8.52 8.34 -0.47
N ASN A 130 -8.82 9.21 0.49
CA ASN A 130 -7.90 10.18 1.09
C ASN A 130 -7.65 9.87 2.57
N ARG A 131 -6.42 10.14 3.02
CA ARG A 131 -5.98 10.02 4.42
C ARG A 131 -4.70 10.83 4.63
N LEU A 132 -4.26 10.92 5.89
CA LEU A 132 -2.94 11.43 6.22
C LEU A 132 -1.84 10.41 5.88
N GLY A 133 -0.71 10.91 5.39
CA GLY A 133 0.43 10.12 4.98
C GLY A 133 0.27 9.52 3.58
N TRP A 134 0.79 8.31 3.40
CA TRP A 134 0.68 7.61 2.12
C TRP A 134 -0.79 7.37 1.76
N THR A 135 -1.13 7.55 0.48
CA THR A 135 -2.50 7.37 -0.04
C THR A 135 -2.52 6.35 -1.17
N PRO A 136 -3.67 5.73 -1.50
CA PRO A 136 -3.78 4.86 -2.67
C PRO A 136 -3.25 5.50 -3.96
N LEU A 137 -3.39 6.82 -4.13
CA LEU A 137 -2.89 7.53 -5.31
C LEU A 137 -1.36 7.54 -5.38
N HIS A 138 -0.65 7.63 -4.25
CA HIS A 138 0.81 7.50 -4.22
C HIS A 138 1.27 6.14 -4.78
N TYR A 139 0.64 5.06 -4.30
CA TYR A 139 0.97 3.71 -4.74
C TYR A 139 0.62 3.48 -6.22
N ALA A 140 -0.57 3.91 -6.65
CA ALA A 140 -0.96 3.84 -8.06
C ALA A 140 0.02 4.61 -8.96
N ALA A 141 0.44 5.82 -8.53
CA ALA A 141 1.40 6.65 -9.25
C ALA A 141 2.78 5.99 -9.34
N SER A 142 3.29 5.48 -8.21
CA SER A 142 4.58 4.76 -8.14
C SER A 142 4.60 3.54 -9.06
N LYS A 143 3.51 2.76 -9.09
CA LYS A 143 3.40 1.54 -9.91
C LYS A 143 2.96 1.81 -11.35
N GLY A 144 2.54 3.02 -11.69
CA GLY A 144 2.07 3.37 -13.03
C GLY A 144 0.69 2.79 -13.37
N GLN A 145 -0.14 2.52 -12.36
CA GLN A 145 -1.47 1.94 -12.52
C GLN A 145 -2.46 3.00 -13.02
N MET A 146 -2.47 3.26 -14.32
CA MET A 146 -3.20 4.37 -14.96
C MET A 146 -4.70 4.34 -14.67
N GLU A 147 -5.36 3.19 -14.88
CA GLU A 147 -6.81 3.08 -14.66
C GLU A 147 -7.19 3.23 -13.19
N MET A 148 -6.35 2.74 -12.28
CA MET A 148 -6.53 2.95 -10.85
C MET A 148 -6.37 4.43 -10.49
N ALA A 149 -5.33 5.11 -11.00
CA ALA A 149 -5.13 6.53 -10.73
C ALA A 149 -6.32 7.37 -11.25
N ARG A 150 -6.83 7.07 -12.46
CA ARG A 150 -8.05 7.70 -13.00
C ARG A 150 -9.26 7.47 -12.10
N LEU A 151 -9.46 6.24 -11.63
CA LEU A 151 -10.54 5.93 -10.69
C LEU A 151 -10.41 6.76 -9.41
N LEU A 152 -9.23 6.75 -8.79
CA LEU A 152 -9.00 7.46 -7.53
C LEU A 152 -9.23 8.97 -7.69
N LEU A 153 -8.71 9.58 -8.75
CA LEU A 153 -8.90 10.99 -9.07
C LEU A 153 -10.38 11.32 -9.33
N ALA A 154 -11.10 10.45 -10.05
CA ALA A 154 -12.54 10.58 -10.25
C ALA A 154 -13.34 10.45 -8.93
N GLN A 155 -12.79 9.74 -7.94
CA GLN A 155 -13.31 9.62 -6.57
C GLN A 155 -12.67 10.66 -5.62
N HIS A 156 -12.28 11.81 -6.16
CA HIS A 156 -11.77 12.98 -5.42
C HIS A 156 -10.48 12.72 -4.63
N ALA A 157 -9.61 11.82 -5.08
CA ALA A 157 -8.26 11.70 -4.52
C ALA A 157 -7.50 13.03 -4.65
N MET A 158 -6.82 13.43 -3.59
CA MET A 158 -6.02 14.66 -3.57
C MET A 158 -4.72 14.44 -4.34
N PRO A 159 -4.50 15.11 -5.49
CA PRO A 159 -3.29 14.95 -6.30
C PRO A 159 -2.03 15.51 -5.62
N ASN A 160 -2.21 16.36 -4.61
CA ASN A 160 -1.16 17.01 -3.81
C ASN A 160 -1.09 16.50 -2.36
N ALA A 161 -1.68 15.33 -2.07
CA ALA A 161 -1.60 14.76 -0.73
C ALA A 161 -0.13 14.55 -0.33
N PRO A 162 0.33 15.07 0.82
CA PRO A 162 1.68 14.85 1.29
C PRO A 162 1.80 13.52 2.06
N ALA A 163 2.77 12.70 1.68
CA ALA A 163 3.29 11.61 2.49
C ALA A 163 4.15 12.16 3.66
N PRO A 164 4.62 11.32 4.60
CA PRO A 164 5.30 11.79 5.81
C PRO A 164 6.50 12.72 5.62
N ASN A 165 7.26 12.59 4.53
CA ASN A 165 8.36 13.50 4.22
C ASN A 165 7.98 14.52 3.14
N GLY A 166 6.68 14.79 2.96
CA GLY A 166 6.19 15.72 1.95
C GLY A 166 6.22 15.18 0.52
N GLU A 167 6.46 13.87 0.33
CA GLU A 167 6.39 13.28 -1.00
C GLU A 167 4.96 13.37 -1.54
N THR A 168 4.82 13.69 -2.83
CA THR A 168 3.52 13.75 -3.50
C THR A 168 3.35 12.58 -4.48
N PRO A 169 2.12 12.26 -4.92
CA PRO A 169 1.91 11.30 -6.01
C PRO A 169 2.68 11.65 -7.28
N LEU A 170 2.86 12.94 -7.58
CA LEU A 170 3.64 13.41 -8.73
C LEU A 170 5.12 13.02 -8.60
N MET A 171 5.72 13.18 -7.42
CA MET A 171 7.09 12.74 -7.14
C MET A 171 7.25 11.23 -7.29
N MET A 172 6.26 10.44 -6.85
CA MET A 172 6.28 8.98 -7.06
C MET A 172 6.20 8.58 -8.54
N ALA A 173 5.35 9.23 -9.32
CA ALA A 173 5.27 9.00 -10.77
C ALA A 173 6.57 9.39 -11.49
N ALA A 174 7.18 10.49 -11.06
CA ALA A 174 8.43 11.02 -11.58
C ALA A 174 9.61 10.07 -11.30
N LEU A 175 9.73 9.58 -10.05
CA LEU A 175 10.72 8.56 -9.67
C LEU A 175 10.64 7.31 -10.53
N SER A 176 9.43 6.84 -10.83
CA SER A 176 9.24 5.66 -11.67
C SER A 176 9.37 5.95 -13.17
N GLY A 177 9.65 7.19 -13.58
CA GLY A 177 9.79 7.59 -14.98
C GLY A 177 8.52 7.45 -15.82
N ARG A 178 7.34 7.36 -15.20
CA ARG A 178 6.07 7.06 -15.88
C ARG A 178 5.45 8.34 -16.46
N ARG A 179 5.92 8.78 -17.63
CA ARG A 179 5.45 10.02 -18.28
C ARG A 179 3.91 10.14 -18.41
N PRO A 180 3.15 9.10 -18.85
CA PRO A 180 1.69 9.21 -18.91
C PRO A 180 1.03 9.47 -17.56
N MET A 181 1.59 8.91 -16.47
CA MET A 181 1.10 9.12 -15.12
C MET A 181 1.39 10.55 -14.64
N VAL A 182 2.59 11.07 -14.93
CA VAL A 182 2.95 12.47 -14.66
C VAL A 182 1.98 13.42 -15.36
N GLU A 183 1.70 13.19 -16.64
CA GLU A 183 0.75 14.01 -17.40
C GLU A 183 -0.67 13.95 -16.83
N LEU A 184 -1.12 12.76 -16.41
CA LEU A 184 -2.43 12.59 -15.77
C LEU A 184 -2.52 13.40 -14.47
N LEU A 185 -1.51 13.31 -13.61
CA LEU A 185 -1.50 14.00 -12.32
C LEU A 185 -1.44 15.52 -12.51
N LEU A 186 -0.60 16.03 -13.42
CA LEU A 186 -0.54 17.46 -13.75
C LEU A 186 -1.88 17.98 -14.30
N LYS A 187 -2.52 17.25 -15.21
CA LYS A 187 -3.87 17.58 -15.71
C LYS A 187 -4.93 17.58 -14.61
N SER A 188 -4.70 16.83 -13.54
CA SER A 188 -5.60 16.72 -12.40
C SER A 188 -5.29 17.71 -11.28
N GLY A 189 -4.39 18.68 -11.53
CA GLY A 189 -4.08 19.74 -10.57
C GLY A 189 -2.93 19.43 -9.61
N ALA A 190 -2.08 18.44 -9.92
CA ALA A 190 -0.83 18.26 -9.19
C ALA A 190 0.07 19.49 -9.36
N ASP A 191 0.59 20.02 -8.25
CA ASP A 191 1.49 21.16 -8.25
C ASP A 191 2.93 20.71 -8.56
N VAL A 192 3.41 21.11 -9.74
CA VAL A 192 4.75 20.77 -10.22
C VAL A 192 5.87 21.39 -9.39
N GLY A 193 5.59 22.51 -8.70
CA GLY A 193 6.55 23.25 -7.88
C GLY A 193 6.66 22.78 -6.42
N THR A 194 5.84 21.81 -6.01
CA THR A 194 5.88 21.28 -4.63
C THR A 194 7.23 20.64 -4.33
N ARG A 195 7.70 20.86 -3.09
CA ARG A 195 8.97 20.33 -2.57
C ARG A 195 8.71 19.45 -1.36
N ASP A 196 9.45 18.35 -1.29
CA ASP A 196 9.47 17.50 -0.10
C ASP A 196 10.27 18.14 1.04
N THR A 197 10.38 17.46 2.18
CA THR A 197 11.11 17.99 3.36
C THR A 197 12.62 18.13 3.14
N LYS A 198 13.16 17.52 2.08
CA LYS A 198 14.56 17.68 1.65
C LYS A 198 14.73 18.78 0.61
N GLY A 199 13.66 19.49 0.27
CA GLY A 199 13.65 20.53 -0.75
C GLY A 199 13.62 20.01 -2.18
N GLN A 200 13.43 18.69 -2.38
CA GLN A 200 13.45 18.06 -3.69
C GLN A 200 12.09 18.20 -4.39
N THR A 201 12.12 18.51 -5.68
CA THR A 201 10.96 18.63 -6.57
C THR A 201 10.70 17.33 -7.32
N ALA A 202 9.56 17.22 -8.01
CA ALA A 202 9.31 16.09 -8.90
C ALA A 202 10.41 15.89 -9.96
N ALA A 203 11.08 16.96 -10.41
CA ALA A 203 12.22 16.86 -11.33
C ALA A 203 13.42 16.15 -10.69
N ASP A 204 13.72 16.45 -9.42
CA ASP A 204 14.79 15.80 -8.67
C ASP A 204 14.51 14.30 -8.47
N TRP A 205 13.28 13.96 -8.13
CA TRP A 205 12.84 12.57 -8.03
C TRP A 205 12.95 11.84 -9.38
N ALA A 206 12.62 12.48 -10.50
CA ALA A 206 12.86 11.92 -11.84
C ALA A 206 14.35 11.66 -12.12
N ARG A 207 15.27 12.54 -11.67
CA ARG A 207 16.72 12.29 -11.80
C ARG A 207 17.17 11.11 -10.95
N THR A 208 16.71 11.00 -9.71
CA THR A 208 16.96 9.83 -8.84
C THR A 208 16.44 8.54 -9.50
N GLY A 209 15.29 8.63 -10.17
CA GLY A 209 14.70 7.57 -11.00
C GLY A 209 15.41 7.29 -12.33
N LYS A 210 16.52 7.98 -12.61
CA LYS A 210 17.30 7.90 -13.86
C LYS A 210 16.53 8.34 -15.12
N SER A 211 15.48 9.15 -14.97
CA SER A 211 14.68 9.70 -16.08
C SER A 211 15.05 11.16 -16.36
N THR A 212 16.22 11.38 -16.97
CA THR A 212 16.77 12.74 -17.23
C THR A 212 15.89 13.56 -18.18
N ALA A 213 15.32 12.94 -19.21
CA ALA A 213 14.43 13.62 -20.15
C ALA A 213 13.13 14.11 -19.47
N LEU A 214 12.58 13.31 -18.55
CA LEU A 214 11.41 13.70 -17.77
C LEU A 214 11.76 14.80 -16.76
N ALA A 215 12.92 14.70 -16.11
CA ALA A 215 13.41 15.74 -15.21
C ALA A 215 13.52 17.09 -15.93
N ALA A 216 14.14 17.13 -17.11
CA ALA A 216 14.26 18.36 -17.91
C ALA A 216 12.89 18.95 -18.32
N GLN A 217 11.91 18.08 -18.64
CA GLN A 217 10.55 18.51 -18.91
C GLN A 217 9.90 19.14 -17.66
N LEU A 218 10.06 18.52 -16.49
CA LEU A 218 9.52 19.03 -15.23
C LEU A 218 10.20 20.33 -14.81
N ASP A 219 11.52 20.47 -14.96
CA ASP A 219 12.23 21.73 -14.70
C ASP A 219 11.67 22.88 -15.55
N LYS A 220 11.42 22.60 -16.84
CA LYS A 220 10.83 23.59 -17.74
C LYS A 220 9.44 24.02 -17.27
N LEU A 221 8.61 23.08 -16.83
CA LEU A 221 7.27 23.38 -16.30
C LEU A 221 7.34 24.20 -15.00
N ILE A 222 8.28 23.88 -14.10
CA ILE A 222 8.53 24.65 -12.88
C ILE A 222 8.95 26.08 -13.21
N ALA A 223 9.93 26.25 -14.10
CA ALA A 223 10.39 27.57 -14.52
C ALA A 223 9.26 28.42 -15.14
N GLN A 224 8.41 27.81 -15.97
CA GLN A 224 7.24 28.46 -16.55
C GLN A 224 6.23 28.90 -15.48
N GLN A 225 5.99 28.06 -14.47
CA GLN A 225 5.10 28.37 -13.35
C GLN A 225 5.64 29.55 -12.52
N ASP A 226 6.93 29.52 -12.18
CA ASP A 226 7.58 30.57 -11.39
C ASP A 226 7.59 31.91 -12.12
N GLU A 227 7.85 31.90 -13.43
CA GLU A 227 7.80 33.09 -14.27
C GLU A 227 6.37 33.66 -14.33
N ALA A 228 5.36 32.81 -14.51
CA ALA A 228 3.95 33.23 -14.48
C ALA A 228 3.57 33.82 -13.11
N ARG A 229 4.06 33.25 -12.01
CA ARG A 229 3.85 33.76 -10.64
C ARG A 229 4.53 35.12 -10.44
N SER A 230 5.75 35.29 -10.95
CA SER A 230 6.50 36.55 -10.90
C SER A 230 5.79 37.66 -11.67
N ARG A 231 5.33 37.39 -12.91
CA ARG A 231 4.55 38.34 -13.72
C ARG A 231 3.27 38.78 -13.01
N ARG A 232 2.55 37.84 -12.37
CA ARG A 232 1.35 38.16 -11.57
C ARG A 232 1.68 39.06 -10.38
N ARG A 233 2.85 38.92 -9.76
CA ARG A 233 3.29 39.80 -8.66
C ARG A 233 3.74 41.18 -9.17
N GLY A 234 4.46 41.24 -10.30
CA GLY A 234 4.94 42.49 -10.90
C GLY A 234 3.84 43.33 -11.59
N GLY A 235 2.72 42.70 -11.98
CA GLY A 235 1.55 43.40 -12.54
C GLY A 235 0.65 44.10 -11.51
N VAL A 236 0.85 43.85 -10.20
CA VAL A 236 0.14 44.56 -9.11
C VAL A 236 0.95 45.79 -8.68
N GLY A 237 1.31 46.62 -9.65
CA GLY A 237 2.01 47.89 -9.41
C GLY A 237 1.07 48.97 -8.84
N ALA A 238 1.34 49.37 -7.59
CA ALA A 238 0.93 50.61 -6.94
C ALA A 238 -0.58 50.90 -6.77
N ALA A 239 -1.22 50.25 -5.79
CA ALA A 239 -2.22 50.94 -4.98
C ALA A 239 -1.47 51.64 -3.82
N PRO A 240 -1.73 52.94 -3.53
CA PRO A 240 -1.02 53.64 -2.46
C PRO A 240 -1.35 52.98 -1.13
N ALA A 241 -0.34 52.84 -0.28
CA ALA A 241 -0.49 52.39 1.08
C ALA A 241 -1.44 53.35 1.83
N ALA A 242 -2.69 52.93 2.00
CA ALA A 242 -3.54 53.50 3.03
C ALA A 242 -3.06 52.91 4.36
N GLU A 243 -2.52 53.78 5.22
CA GLU A 243 -2.26 53.49 6.64
C GLU A 243 -3.49 52.84 7.27
N ALA A 244 -3.38 51.57 7.64
CA ALA A 244 -4.29 50.92 8.56
C ALA A 244 -3.73 51.11 9.98
N PRO A 245 -4.56 51.48 10.98
CA PRO A 245 -4.09 51.76 12.34
C PRO A 245 -3.63 50.48 13.03
N ALA A 246 -2.65 50.65 13.93
CA ALA A 246 -1.99 49.61 14.70
C ALA A 246 -2.98 48.65 15.40
N ALA A 247 -2.87 47.37 15.10
CA ALA A 247 -3.51 46.29 15.86
C ALA A 247 -2.74 46.04 17.19
N PRO A 248 -3.44 45.72 18.30
CA PRO A 248 -2.80 45.50 19.59
C PRO A 248 -2.05 44.16 19.64
N ALA A 249 -1.03 44.11 20.50
CA ALA A 249 -0.09 43.02 20.67
C ALA A 249 -0.75 41.64 20.94
N PRO A 250 -0.16 40.53 20.47
CA PRO A 250 -0.65 39.19 20.79
C PRO A 250 -0.28 38.79 22.23
N ALA A 251 -1.25 38.21 22.93
CA ALA A 251 -1.10 37.55 24.23
C ALA A 251 -0.22 36.28 24.14
N PRO A 252 0.40 35.83 25.24
CA PRO A 252 1.45 34.81 25.20
C PRO A 252 0.93 33.41 24.86
N ALA A 253 1.78 32.65 24.18
CA ALA A 253 1.58 31.28 23.72
C ALA A 253 1.31 30.30 24.87
N ALA A 254 0.32 29.42 24.68
CA ALA A 254 0.16 28.21 25.47
C ALA A 254 1.07 27.11 24.91
N GLU A 255 2.01 26.65 25.73
CA GLU A 255 2.89 25.52 25.48
C GLU A 255 2.09 24.23 25.32
N ALA A 256 2.18 23.59 24.14
CA ALA A 256 1.79 22.20 23.96
C ALA A 256 3.07 21.38 23.77
N GLN A 257 3.39 20.58 24.79
CA GLN A 257 4.54 19.68 24.83
C GLN A 257 4.44 18.62 23.72
N ALA A 258 5.50 18.52 22.93
CA ALA A 258 5.72 17.43 21.99
C ALA A 258 6.22 16.18 22.73
N PRO A 259 5.73 14.96 22.43
CA PRO A 259 6.45 13.77 22.82
C PRO A 259 7.62 13.52 21.85
N ALA A 260 8.78 13.26 22.44
CA ALA A 260 10.01 12.93 21.76
C ALA A 260 9.90 11.62 20.97
N ALA A 261 10.38 11.60 19.73
CA ALA A 261 10.63 10.39 18.97
C ALA A 261 12.10 10.37 18.51
N SER A 262 12.81 9.33 18.93
CA SER A 262 14.23 9.07 18.67
C SER A 262 14.55 8.91 17.17
N PRO A 263 15.82 9.18 16.75
CA PRO A 263 16.19 9.14 15.34
C PRO A 263 16.51 7.71 14.91
N GLY A 264 15.54 7.07 14.24
CA GLY A 264 15.78 5.84 13.48
C GLY A 264 16.01 6.17 12.01
N ALA A 265 17.24 5.97 11.53
CA ALA A 265 17.59 6.08 10.12
C ALA A 265 16.75 5.11 9.26
N VAL A 266 16.20 5.57 8.14
CA VAL A 266 15.63 4.67 7.12
C VAL A 266 16.23 4.98 5.76
N GLN A 267 16.89 3.95 5.24
CA GLN A 267 17.60 3.90 3.97
C GLN A 267 16.67 4.16 2.78
N GLY A 268 17.24 4.72 1.71
CA GLY A 268 16.53 5.04 0.47
C GLY A 268 15.72 3.87 -0.08
N VAL A 269 14.52 4.18 -0.56
CA VAL A 269 13.62 3.23 -1.21
C VAL A 269 14.21 2.77 -2.55
N SER A 270 15.04 1.73 -2.48
CA SER A 270 15.24 0.77 -3.56
C SER A 270 14.34 -0.43 -3.29
N GLY A 271 13.38 -0.68 -4.19
CA GLY A 271 12.58 -1.91 -4.21
C GLY A 271 11.50 -1.99 -3.13
N LEU A 272 10.29 -1.51 -3.44
CA LEU A 272 9.07 -1.97 -2.77
C LEU A 272 8.85 -3.45 -3.14
N LYS A 273 9.54 -4.34 -2.41
CA LYS A 273 9.19 -5.76 -2.30
C LYS A 273 8.01 -5.85 -1.34
N LEU A 274 6.90 -6.42 -1.81
CA LEU A 274 5.70 -6.66 -1.00
C LEU A 274 5.91 -7.71 0.11
N ASN A 275 7.10 -8.32 0.22
CA ASN A 275 7.32 -9.60 0.89
C ASN A 275 8.41 -9.56 2.00
N ASN A 276 8.38 -8.59 2.90
CA ASN A 276 9.25 -8.61 4.09
C ASN A 276 8.44 -8.61 5.41
N TYR A 277 7.32 -9.35 5.45
CA TYR A 277 6.47 -9.42 6.65
C TYR A 277 6.23 -10.85 7.18
N ASP A 278 7.04 -11.83 6.73
CA ASP A 278 7.05 -13.18 7.29
C ASP A 278 8.10 -13.36 8.42
N GLU A 279 8.88 -12.32 8.74
CA GLU A 279 9.72 -12.35 9.93
C GLU A 279 8.86 -12.03 11.16
N PRO A 280 8.82 -12.91 12.18
CA PRO A 280 8.16 -12.58 13.43
C PRO A 280 8.81 -11.32 14.01
N ALA A 281 7.98 -10.42 14.54
CA ALA A 281 8.47 -9.28 15.31
C ALA A 281 9.48 -9.82 16.35
N ALA A 282 10.72 -9.31 16.29
CA ALA A 282 11.73 -9.64 17.28
C ALA A 282 11.18 -9.33 18.69
N PRO A 283 11.52 -10.15 19.70
CA PRO A 283 10.89 -10.12 21.02
C PRO A 283 10.98 -8.76 21.72
#